data_AF-A0A496YN20-F1
#
_entry.id   AF-A0A496YN20-F1
#
_cell.length_a   1.000
_cell.length_b   1.000
_cell.length_c   1.000
_cell.angle_alpha   90.00
_cell.angle_beta   90.00
_cell.angle_gamma   90.00
#
_symmetry.space_group_name_H-M   'P 1'
#
loop_
_entity.id
_entity.type
_entity.pdbx_description
1 polymer ?
#
loop_
_entity_poly.entity_id
_entity_poly.type
_entity_poly.pdbx_seq_one_letter_code
_entity_poly.pdbx_strand_id
1 'polypeptide(L)'
;MKKLALLGVIAILFLGCATAPKVNKIQLGMSRAEVIAILGDPISITATQEAEYLNYRLSETRTNAMMGLSTPYYVKIVGGKVEAYGRSEDID
;
A
#
# COMPACT_ATOMS: atom_id res chain seq x y z
N MET A 1 -27.19 6.80 23.50
CA MET A 1 -26.44 7.32 22.33
C MET A 1 -24.95 7.57 22.61
N LYS A 2 -24.51 7.88 23.83
CA LYS A 2 -23.08 8.11 24.16
C LYS A 2 -22.17 6.86 24.05
N LYS A 3 -22.72 5.65 24.22
CA LYS A 3 -21.97 4.38 24.11
C LYS A 3 -21.70 3.94 22.66
N LEU A 4 -22.45 4.46 21.69
CA LEU A 4 -22.31 4.10 20.28
C LEU A 4 -21.13 4.85 19.61
N ALA A 5 -20.80 6.03 20.12
CA ALA A 5 -19.65 6.82 19.66
C ALA A 5 -18.30 6.21 20.05
N LEU A 6 -18.26 5.42 21.15
CA LEU A 6 -17.01 4.82 21.64
C LEU A 6 -16.56 3.63 20.78
N LEU A 7 -17.49 2.91 20.12
CA LEU A 7 -17.14 1.82 19.21
C LEU A 7 -16.54 2.30 17.88
N GLY A 8 -16.84 3.52 17.43
CA GLY A 8 -16.31 4.07 16.19
C GLY A 8 -14.83 4.47 16.26
N VAL A 9 -14.32 4.81 17.45
CA VAL A 9 -12.95 5.33 17.64
C VAL A 9 -11.90 4.22 17.63
N ILE A 10 -12.25 2.98 18.00
CA ILE A 10 -11.30 1.85 18.03
C ILE A 10 -11.01 1.30 16.61
N ALA A 11 -11.92 1.49 15.65
CA ALA A 11 -11.74 1.01 14.27
C ALA A 11 -10.66 1.80 13.49
N ILE A 12 -10.29 3.00 13.94
CA ILE A 12 -9.33 3.89 13.26
C ILE A 12 -7.87 3.56 13.67
N LEU A 13 -7.66 2.73 14.70
CA LEU A 13 -6.33 2.41 15.22
C LEU A 13 -5.59 1.28 14.47
N PHE A 14 -6.20 0.69 13.43
CA PHE A 14 -5.54 -0.27 12.55
C PHE A 14 -5.02 0.36 11.26
N LEU A 15 -4.50 1.59 11.33
CA LEU A 15 -3.51 2.08 10.36
C LEU A 15 -2.21 1.29 10.57
N GLY A 16 -2.26 0.00 10.25
CA GLY A 16 -1.16 -0.92 10.43
C GLY A 16 0.00 -0.46 9.57
N CYS A 17 1.07 0.00 10.23
CA CYS A 17 2.34 0.38 9.62
C CYS A 17 2.66 -0.62 8.50
N ALA A 18 2.59 -0.17 7.25
CA ALA A 18 2.72 -1.05 6.10
C ALA A 18 4.21 -1.41 5.97
N THR A 19 4.54 -2.67 6.26
CA THR A 19 5.88 -3.21 6.06
C THR A 19 5.98 -3.85 4.68
N ALA A 20 7.19 -3.81 4.10
CA ALA A 20 7.46 -4.32 2.77
C ALA A 20 7.03 -5.78 2.53
N PRO A 21 7.08 -6.71 3.52
CA PRO A 21 6.60 -8.08 3.31
C PRO A 21 5.15 -8.21 2.87
N LYS A 22 4.30 -7.19 3.07
CA LYS A 22 2.92 -7.19 2.54
C LYS A 22 2.87 -7.18 1.02
N VAL A 23 3.88 -6.63 0.34
CA VAL A 23 3.97 -6.59 -1.14
C VAL A 23 4.01 -7.99 -1.73
N ASN A 24 4.57 -8.97 -1.01
CA ASN A 24 4.60 -10.37 -1.45
C ASN A 24 3.21 -11.02 -1.54
N LYS A 25 2.15 -10.34 -1.08
CA LYS A 25 0.75 -10.79 -1.24
C LYS A 25 0.10 -10.23 -2.50
N ILE A 26 0.70 -9.23 -3.14
CA ILE A 26 0.24 -8.70 -4.42
C ILE A 26 0.53 -9.72 -5.51
N GLN A 27 -0.39 -9.83 -6.45
CA GLN A 27 -0.27 -10.70 -7.61
C GLN A 27 -0.71 -9.93 -8.86
N LEU A 28 -0.17 -10.32 -10.00
CA LEU A 28 -0.62 -9.82 -11.30
C LEU A 28 -2.13 -10.09 -11.47
N GLY A 29 -2.83 -9.14 -12.09
CA GLY A 29 -4.26 -9.23 -12.34
C GLY A 29 -5.17 -8.77 -11.19
N MET A 30 -4.64 -8.52 -9.98
CA MET A 30 -5.41 -7.98 -8.87
C MET A 30 -6.02 -6.62 -9.22
N SER A 31 -7.19 -6.31 -8.68
CA SER A 31 -7.80 -4.99 -8.80
C SER A 31 -7.14 -3.97 -7.86
N ARG A 32 -7.32 -2.68 -8.20
CA ARG A 32 -6.93 -1.56 -7.33
C ARG A 32 -7.45 -1.70 -5.89
N ALA A 33 -8.68 -2.16 -5.72
CA ALA A 33 -9.31 -2.31 -4.42
C ALA A 33 -8.64 -3.42 -3.58
N GLU A 34 -8.28 -4.53 -4.20
CA GLU A 34 -7.55 -5.62 -3.53
C GLU A 34 -6.15 -5.17 -3.08
N VAL A 35 -5.46 -4.39 -3.92
CA VAL A 35 -4.15 -3.82 -3.56
C VAL A 35 -4.28 -2.93 -2.32
N ILE A 36 -5.27 -2.03 -2.29
CA ILE A 36 -5.51 -1.15 -1.14
C ILE A 36 -5.91 -1.96 0.11
N ALA A 37 -6.70 -3.03 -0.04
CA ALA A 37 -7.04 -3.90 1.07
C ALA A 37 -5.80 -4.60 1.69
N ILE A 38 -4.77 -4.87 0.88
CA ILE A 38 -3.54 -5.54 1.33
C ILE A 38 -2.50 -4.54 1.86
N LEU A 39 -2.20 -3.48 1.11
CA LEU A 39 -1.13 -2.54 1.40
C LEU A 39 -1.58 -1.31 2.19
N GLY A 40 -2.88 -1.03 2.21
CA GLY A 40 -3.44 0.24 2.65
C GLY A 40 -3.42 1.29 1.55
N ASP A 41 -3.75 2.52 1.94
CA ASP A 41 -3.76 3.65 1.03
C ASP A 41 -2.34 4.00 0.57
N PRO A 42 -2.13 4.28 -0.73
CA PRO A 42 -0.85 4.76 -1.23
C PRO A 42 -0.55 6.18 -0.72
N ILE A 43 0.74 6.52 -0.64
CA ILE A 43 1.17 7.87 -0.25
C ILE A 43 0.91 8.88 -1.37
N SER A 44 0.90 8.43 -2.62
CA SER A 44 0.54 9.22 -3.79
C SER A 44 0.15 8.31 -4.94
N ILE A 45 -0.56 8.89 -5.91
CA ILE A 45 -0.95 8.20 -7.13
C ILE A 45 -0.43 9.02 -8.31
N THR A 46 0.23 8.34 -9.25
CA THR A 46 0.62 8.92 -10.53
C THR A 46 -0.20 8.24 -11.62
N ALA A 47 -0.96 9.00 -12.41
CA ALA A 47 -1.77 8.45 -13.49
C ALA A 47 -1.33 9.02 -14.84
N THR A 48 -1.22 8.15 -15.84
CA THR A 48 -1.01 8.49 -17.25
C THR A 48 -2.21 8.01 -18.06
N GLN A 49 -2.20 8.22 -19.39
CA GLN A 49 -3.25 7.67 -20.26
C GLN A 49 -3.24 6.13 -20.28
N GLU A 50 -2.12 5.50 -19.97
CA GLU A 50 -1.92 4.04 -20.09
C GLU A 50 -2.00 3.31 -18.75
N ALA A 51 -1.56 3.95 -17.65
CA ALA A 51 -1.39 3.29 -16.37
C ALA A 51 -1.63 4.21 -15.16
N GLU A 52 -1.99 3.59 -14.04
CA GLU A 52 -1.99 4.20 -12.70
C GLU A 52 -0.89 3.55 -11.86
N TYR A 53 -0.09 4.36 -11.16
CA TYR A 53 0.95 3.92 -10.24
C TYR A 53 0.54 4.29 -8.82
N LEU A 54 0.32 3.28 -7.99
CA LEU A 54 0.11 3.44 -6.55
C LEU A 54 1.47 3.45 -5.86
N ASN A 55 1.90 4.60 -5.36
CA ASN A 55 3.22 4.75 -4.75
C ASN A 55 3.14 4.55 -3.23
N TYR A 56 4.10 3.82 -2.69
CA TYR A 56 4.18 3.47 -1.28
C TYR A 56 5.56 3.76 -0.71
N ARG A 57 5.63 3.99 0.62
CA ARG A 57 6.87 3.95 1.40
C ARG A 57 6.72 2.88 2.47
N LEU A 58 7.47 1.80 2.34
CA LEU A 58 7.34 0.62 3.19
C LEU A 58 8.65 0.33 3.91
N SER A 59 8.56 -0.06 5.18
CA SER A 59 9.73 -0.49 5.94
C SER A 59 10.06 -1.94 5.65
N GLU A 60 11.28 -2.23 5.22
CA GLU A 60 11.78 -3.59 4.89
C GLU A 60 11.69 -4.56 6.09
N THR A 61 11.97 -4.04 7.29
CA THR A 61 11.94 -4.83 8.54
C THR A 61 11.21 -4.08 9.66
N ARG A 62 10.88 -4.80 10.75
CA ARG A 62 10.34 -4.17 11.97
C ARG A 62 11.31 -3.17 12.60
N THR A 63 12.61 -3.45 12.53
CA THR A 63 13.65 -2.53 13.01
C THR A 63 13.66 -1.25 12.19
N ASN A 64 13.58 -1.36 10.86
CA ASN A 64 13.47 -0.20 9.97
C ASN A 64 12.23 0.63 10.33
N ALA A 65 11.08 0.00 10.57
CA ALA A 65 9.86 0.69 10.98
C ALA A 65 10.04 1.45 12.30
N MET A 66 10.69 0.83 13.30
CA MET A 66 10.99 1.47 14.60
C MET A 66 11.94 2.67 14.45
N MET A 67 12.87 2.60 13.50
CA MET A 67 13.81 3.69 13.20
C MET A 67 13.25 4.74 12.22
N GLY A 68 12.00 4.58 11.75
CA GLY A 68 11.40 5.47 10.74
C GLY A 68 11.99 5.35 9.33
N LEU A 69 12.69 4.25 9.04
CA LEU A 69 13.30 3.99 7.73
C LEU A 69 12.29 3.31 6.79
N SER A 70 12.19 3.82 5.56
CA SER A 70 11.29 3.27 4.53
C SER A 70 11.91 3.35 3.13
N THR A 71 11.53 2.40 2.29
CA THR A 71 11.96 2.27 0.89
C THR A 71 10.77 2.57 -0.03
N PRO A 72 10.97 3.22 -1.19
CA PRO A 72 9.90 3.43 -2.16
C PRO A 72 9.49 2.12 -2.86
N TYR A 73 8.18 1.91 -2.94
CA TYR A 73 7.54 0.80 -3.65
C TYR A 73 6.46 1.34 -4.57
N TYR A 74 6.10 0.55 -5.58
CA TYR A 74 5.01 0.89 -6.48
C TYR A 74 4.15 -0.33 -6.82
N VAL A 75 2.93 -0.05 -7.27
CA VAL A 75 2.07 -0.99 -7.98
C VAL A 75 1.56 -0.30 -9.24
N LYS A 76 1.90 -0.83 -10.42
CA LYS A 76 1.40 -0.38 -11.72
C LYS A 76 0.11 -1.11 -12.05
N ILE A 77 -0.91 -0.33 -12.39
CA ILE A 77 -2.24 -0.78 -12.75
C ILE A 77 -2.51 -0.37 -14.20
N VAL A 78 -2.86 -1.33 -15.04
CA VAL A 78 -3.26 -1.13 -16.44
C VAL A 78 -4.62 -1.79 -16.64
N GLY A 79 -5.56 -1.06 -17.25
CA GLY A 79 -6.94 -1.56 -17.42
C GLY A 79 -7.63 -1.96 -16.11
N GLY A 80 -7.29 -1.28 -15.01
CA GLY A 80 -7.84 -1.55 -13.67
C GLY A 80 -7.25 -2.78 -12.95
N LYS A 81 -6.21 -3.41 -13.51
CA LYS A 81 -5.56 -4.60 -12.94
C LYS A 81 -4.05 -4.40 -12.74
N VAL A 82 -3.47 -5.06 -11.75
CA VAL A 82 -2.03 -5.05 -11.48
C VAL A 82 -1.28 -5.66 -12.66
N GLU A 83 -0.37 -4.88 -13.24
CA GLU A 83 0.54 -5.30 -14.31
C GLU A 83 1.98 -5.48 -13.79
N ALA A 84 2.40 -4.68 -12.82
CA ALA A 84 3.72 -4.79 -12.20
C ALA A 84 3.70 -4.26 -10.76
N TYR A 85 4.61 -4.74 -9.91
CA TYR A 85 4.78 -4.26 -8.54
C TYR A 85 6.19 -4.59 -8.05
N GLY A 86 6.73 -3.77 -7.14
CA GLY A 86 8.08 -3.98 -6.60
C GLY A 86 8.66 -2.74 -5.94
N ARG A 87 9.96 -2.78 -5.62
CA ARG A 87 10.69 -1.56 -5.27
C ARG A 87 10.78 -0.68 -6.50
N SER A 88 10.67 0.63 -6.30
CA SER A 88 10.78 1.57 -7.42
C SER A 88 12.17 1.60 -8.06
N GLU A 89 13.20 1.12 -7.36
CA GLU A 89 14.58 1.05 -7.85
C GLU A 89 14.89 -0.26 -8.60
N ASP A 90 14.03 -1.28 -8.52
CA ASP A 90 14.29 -2.59 -9.14
C ASP A 90 13.92 -2.61 -10.65
N ILE A 91 13.40 -1.51 -11.19
CA ILE A 91 12.89 -1.39 -12.56
C ILE A 91 13.65 -0.26 -13.26
N ASP A 92 14.58 -0.63 -14.13
CA ASP A 92 15.20 0.25 -15.14
C ASP A 92 14.30 0.40 -16.38
#